data_AF-A0A533UL98-F1
#
_entry.id   AF-A0A533UL98-F1
#
_cell.length_a   1.000
_cell.length_b   1.000
_cell.length_c   1.000
_cell.angle_alpha   90.00
_cell.angle_beta   90.00
_cell.angle_gamma   90.00
#
_symmetry.space_group_name_H-M   'P 1'
#
loop_
_entity.id
_entity.type
_entity.pdbx_description
1 polymer ?
#
loop_
_entity_poly.entity_id
_entity_poly.type
_entity_poly.pdbx_seq_one_letter_code
_entity_poly.pdbx_strand_id
1 'polypeptide(L)'
;MAENSLINEMVEQICLSVALKGSNRDPSNRLALTILDNSVEIILKFYADSHGLLQDKEINSQEAFVFILDKIKDQNKIVNYEEKDIIRYHHILNEFRNKDNFTIKDSVIDEYVILAKILLAKLYDYRASKIEWEKMVDDARRHS
;
A
#
# COMPACT_ATOMS: atom_id res chain seq x y z
N MET A 1 2.47 -13.08 17.83
CA MET A 1 2.48 -14.16 16.81
C MET A 1 1.58 -13.83 15.62
N ALA A 2 0.31 -13.42 15.83
CA ALA A 2 -0.58 -13.02 14.73
C ALA A 2 -0.12 -11.76 13.98
N GLU A 3 0.37 -10.74 14.69
CA GLU A 3 0.86 -9.48 14.10
C GLU A 3 2.03 -9.68 13.12
N ASN A 4 3.06 -10.44 13.51
CA ASN A 4 4.19 -10.75 12.61
C ASN A 4 3.75 -11.53 11.37
N SER A 5 2.72 -12.39 11.48
CA SER A 5 2.16 -13.10 10.33
C SER A 5 1.52 -12.11 9.35
N LEU A 6 0.72 -11.19 9.87
CA LEU A 6 0.03 -10.20 9.05
C LEU A 6 1.00 -9.20 8.39
N ILE A 7 2.05 -8.77 9.10
CA ILE A 7 3.10 -7.91 8.51
C ILE A 7 3.79 -8.65 7.35
N ASN A 8 4.10 -9.94 7.50
CA ASN A 8 4.69 -10.73 6.42
C ASN A 8 3.73 -10.83 5.22
N GLU A 9 2.43 -11.02 5.46
CA GLU A 9 1.43 -11.00 4.39
C GLU A 9 1.38 -9.64 3.66
N MET A 10 1.40 -8.51 4.39
CA MET A 10 1.47 -7.17 3.79
C MET A 10 2.73 -7.01 2.92
N VAL A 11 3.88 -7.49 3.41
CA VAL A 11 5.16 -7.45 2.69
C VAL A 11 5.10 -8.31 1.42
N GLU A 12 4.54 -9.52 1.51
CA GLU A 12 4.35 -10.42 0.37
C GLU A 12 3.46 -9.80 -0.70
N GLN A 13 2.34 -9.17 -0.32
CA GLN A 13 1.46 -8.49 -1.27
C GLN A 13 2.15 -7.30 -1.96
N ILE A 14 2.94 -6.51 -1.22
CA ILE A 14 3.77 -5.45 -1.82
C ILE A 14 4.76 -6.07 -2.82
N CYS A 15 5.44 -7.17 -2.47
CA CYS A 15 6.37 -7.84 -3.39
C CYS A 15 5.66 -8.37 -4.65
N LEU A 16 4.48 -8.95 -4.49
CA LEU A 16 3.65 -9.44 -5.59
C LEU A 16 3.25 -8.30 -6.54
N SER A 17 2.89 -7.12 -6.00
CA SER A 17 2.57 -5.95 -6.81
C SER A 17 3.74 -5.52 -7.71
N VAL A 18 4.97 -5.56 -7.18
CA VAL A 18 6.19 -5.26 -7.93
C VAL A 18 6.50 -6.35 -8.96
N ALA A 19 6.26 -7.62 -8.62
CA ALA A 19 6.47 -8.74 -9.54
C ALA A 19 5.52 -8.69 -10.75
N LEU A 20 4.30 -8.22 -10.54
CA LEU A 20 3.28 -8.07 -11.59
C LEU A 20 3.44 -6.80 -12.44
N LYS A 21 4.18 -5.80 -11.93
CA LYS A 21 4.48 -4.56 -12.65
C LYS A 21 5.16 -4.86 -13.99
N GLY A 22 4.61 -4.33 -15.08
CA GLY A 22 5.11 -4.53 -16.44
C GLY A 22 4.99 -5.97 -16.94
N SER A 23 4.21 -6.83 -16.27
CA SER A 23 4.04 -8.21 -16.68
C SER A 23 3.13 -8.32 -17.91
N ASN A 24 3.41 -9.29 -18.78
CA ASN A 24 2.58 -9.55 -19.96
C ASN A 24 1.13 -9.94 -19.62
N ARG A 25 0.86 -10.35 -18.37
CA ARG A 25 -0.47 -10.77 -17.90
C ARG A 25 -1.39 -9.57 -17.64
N ASP A 26 -0.83 -8.44 -17.22
CA ASP A 26 -1.55 -7.18 -17.10
C ASP A 26 -0.67 -6.00 -17.54
N PRO A 27 -0.62 -5.74 -18.85
CA PRO A 27 0.16 -4.62 -19.40
C PRO A 27 -0.33 -3.25 -18.91
N SER A 28 -1.55 -3.16 -18.34
CA SER A 28 -2.12 -1.91 -17.84
C SER A 28 -1.65 -1.56 -16.43
N ASN A 29 -0.95 -2.48 -15.74
CA ASN A 29 -0.52 -2.36 -14.35
C ASN A 29 -1.67 -2.17 -13.33
N ARG A 30 -2.92 -2.42 -13.73
CA ARG A 30 -4.11 -2.24 -12.89
C ARG A 30 -4.12 -3.20 -11.71
N LEU A 31 -3.79 -4.46 -11.94
CA LEU A 31 -3.69 -5.51 -10.94
C LEU A 31 -2.56 -5.22 -9.96
N ALA A 32 -1.39 -4.80 -10.45
CA ALA A 32 -0.27 -4.38 -9.62
C ALA A 32 -0.68 -3.25 -8.67
N LEU A 33 -1.30 -2.18 -9.20
CA LEU A 33 -1.79 -1.08 -8.35
C LEU A 33 -2.88 -1.52 -7.38
N THR A 34 -3.80 -2.39 -7.80
CA THR A 34 -4.90 -2.88 -6.94
C THR A 34 -4.35 -3.64 -5.74
N ILE A 35 -3.39 -4.54 -5.95
CA ILE A 35 -2.77 -5.32 -4.87
C ILE A 35 -2.01 -4.39 -3.92
N LEU A 36 -1.26 -3.43 -4.47
CA LEU A 36 -0.52 -2.47 -3.66
C LEU A 36 -1.44 -1.59 -2.81
N ASP A 37 -2.51 -1.05 -3.39
CA ASP A 37 -3.47 -0.22 -2.68
C ASP A 37 -4.20 -0.98 -1.58
N ASN A 38 -4.65 -2.21 -1.86
CA ASN A 38 -5.23 -3.09 -0.85
C ASN A 38 -4.24 -3.34 0.31
N SER A 39 -2.95 -3.51 0.01
CA SER A 39 -1.91 -3.69 1.03
C SER A 39 -1.78 -2.45 1.92
N VAL A 40 -1.80 -1.25 1.31
CA VAL A 40 -1.78 0.02 2.04
C VAL A 40 -3.04 0.19 2.90
N GLU A 41 -4.22 -0.14 2.38
CA GLU A 41 -5.45 -0.13 3.18
C GLU A 41 -5.35 -1.05 4.41
N ILE A 42 -4.82 -2.26 4.24
CA ILE A 42 -4.65 -3.23 5.33
C ILE A 42 -3.63 -2.71 6.35
N ILE A 43 -2.50 -2.15 5.89
CA ILE A 43 -1.49 -1.48 6.73
C ILE A 43 -2.15 -0.41 7.61
N LEU A 44 -2.99 0.44 7.04
CA LEU A 44 -3.62 1.55 7.75
C LEU A 44 -4.72 1.07 8.70
N LYS A 45 -5.61 0.18 8.24
CA LYS A 45 -6.71 -0.38 9.03
C LYS A 45 -6.20 -1.12 10.26
N PHE A 46 -5.21 -2.01 10.07
CA PHE A 46 -4.66 -2.78 11.18
C PHE A 46 -3.99 -1.89 12.25
N TYR A 47 -3.28 -0.84 11.83
CA TYR A 47 -2.70 0.14 12.75
C TYR A 47 -3.80 0.92 13.48
N ALA A 48 -4.82 1.38 12.75
CA ALA A 48 -5.94 2.12 13.30
C ALA A 48 -6.72 1.33 14.34
N ASP A 49 -7.01 0.06 14.08
CA ASP A 49 -7.71 -0.84 15.00
C ASP A 49 -6.88 -1.07 16.27
N SER A 50 -5.58 -1.34 16.11
CA SER A 50 -4.66 -1.60 17.22
C SER A 50 -4.42 -0.37 18.11
N HIS A 51 -4.67 0.84 17.60
CA HIS A 51 -4.47 2.11 18.29
C HIS A 51 -5.77 2.87 18.57
N GLY A 52 -6.93 2.26 18.33
CA GLY A 52 -8.25 2.86 18.60
C GLY A 52 -8.53 4.15 17.83
N LEU A 53 -8.05 4.28 16.59
CA LEU A 53 -8.18 5.52 15.81
C LEU A 53 -9.57 5.69 15.20
N LEU A 54 -10.36 4.63 15.08
CA LEU A 54 -11.68 4.60 14.43
C LEU A 54 -12.85 4.51 15.42
N GLN A 55 -12.77 5.20 16.57
CA GLN A 55 -13.87 5.18 17.54
C GLN A 55 -15.10 5.96 17.05
N ASP A 56 -16.24 5.28 17.00
CA ASP A 56 -17.63 5.78 16.96
C ASP A 56 -18.08 6.67 15.78
N LYS A 57 -17.35 6.72 14.66
CA LYS A 57 -17.81 7.43 13.47
C LYS A 57 -18.26 6.48 12.36
N GLU A 58 -19.52 6.58 11.95
CA GLU A 58 -19.97 6.03 10.68
C GLU A 58 -19.36 6.87 9.55
N ILE A 59 -18.30 6.33 8.94
CA ILE A 59 -17.62 6.91 7.78
C ILE A 59 -17.51 5.84 6.69
N ASN A 60 -17.65 6.24 5.43
CA ASN A 60 -17.48 5.30 4.33
C ASN A 60 -16.00 4.89 4.18
N SER A 61 -15.70 3.88 3.38
CA SER A 61 -14.33 3.33 3.27
C SER A 61 -13.29 4.35 2.79
N GLN A 62 -13.67 5.28 1.91
CA GLN A 62 -12.77 6.31 1.40
C GLN A 62 -12.52 7.40 2.45
N GLU A 63 -13.57 7.84 3.13
CA GLU A 63 -13.46 8.77 4.26
C GLU A 63 -12.64 8.17 5.40
N ALA A 64 -12.84 6.88 5.68
CA ALA A 64 -12.04 6.14 6.66
C ALA A 64 -10.56 6.13 6.29
N PHE A 65 -10.23 5.87 5.03
CA PHE A 65 -8.85 5.86 4.55
C PHE A 65 -8.16 7.21 4.79
N VAL A 66 -8.78 8.30 4.35
CA VAL A 66 -8.24 9.66 4.51
C VAL A 66 -8.15 10.03 5.99
N PHE A 67 -9.19 9.73 6.77
CA PHE A 67 -9.23 10.03 8.19
C PHE A 67 -8.13 9.31 8.98
N ILE A 68 -7.88 8.03 8.70
CA ILE A 68 -6.80 7.27 9.34
C ILE A 68 -5.44 7.89 9.00
N LEU A 69 -5.21 8.27 7.74
CA LEU A 69 -3.97 8.92 7.34
C LEU A 69 -3.76 10.27 8.05
N ASP A 70 -4.81 11.09 8.15
CA ASP A 70 -4.77 12.35 8.91
C ASP A 70 -4.35 12.09 10.36
N LYS A 71 -4.91 11.07 11.01
CA LYS A 71 -4.54 10.70 12.38
C LYS A 71 -3.11 10.20 12.51
N ILE A 72 -2.63 9.42 11.56
CA ILE A 72 -1.26 8.93 11.52
C ILE A 72 -0.27 10.09 11.31
N LYS A 73 -0.63 11.06 10.47
CA LYS A 73 0.14 12.31 10.30
C LYS A 73 0.14 13.16 11.57
N ASP A 74 -1.00 13.34 12.24
CA ASP A 74 -1.09 14.08 13.51
C ASP A 74 -0.20 13.46 14.60
N GLN A 75 0.04 12.15 14.53
CA GLN A 75 0.99 11.42 15.38
C GLN A 75 2.46 11.53 14.94
N ASN A 76 2.76 12.35 13.93
CA ASN A 76 4.08 12.54 13.31
C ASN A 76 4.71 11.25 12.76
N LYS A 77 3.88 10.27 12.36
CA LYS A 77 4.38 9.00 11.78
C LYS A 77 4.75 9.16 10.31
N ILE A 78 4.04 10.03 9.59
CA ILE A 78 4.28 10.40 8.20
C ILE A 78 4.26 11.93 8.07
N VAL A 79 4.81 12.44 6.97
CA VAL A 79 4.79 13.88 6.67
C VAL A 79 3.77 14.24 5.60
N ASN A 80 3.45 15.53 5.48
CA ASN A 80 2.39 16.04 4.61
C ASN A 80 2.48 15.59 3.14
N TYR A 81 3.68 15.46 2.57
CA TYR A 81 3.80 15.01 1.17
C TYR A 81 3.48 13.52 1.03
N GLU A 82 3.85 12.69 2.02
CA GLU A 82 3.60 11.25 2.02
C GLU A 82 2.09 10.98 2.09
N GLU A 83 1.38 11.66 3.00
CA GLU A 83 -0.08 11.61 3.08
C GLU A 83 -0.74 11.97 1.74
N LYS A 84 -0.36 13.12 1.16
CA LYS A 84 -0.94 13.59 -0.10
C LYS A 84 -0.71 12.62 -1.25
N ASP A 85 0.48 12.04 -1.34
CA ASP A 85 0.81 11.09 -2.38
C ASP A 85 0.10 9.75 -2.19
N ILE A 86 -0.02 9.25 -0.95
CA ILE A 86 -0.81 8.04 -0.65
C ILE A 86 -2.28 8.25 -1.09
N ILE A 87 -2.90 9.36 -0.69
CA ILE A 87 -4.28 9.70 -1.09
C ILE A 87 -4.40 9.81 -2.62
N ARG A 88 -3.40 10.43 -3.28
CA ARG A 88 -3.37 10.54 -4.74
C ARG A 88 -3.38 9.16 -5.41
N TYR A 89 -2.54 8.22 -4.98
CA TYR A 89 -2.47 6.90 -5.60
C TYR A 89 -3.74 6.07 -5.34
N HIS A 90 -4.31 6.17 -4.13
CA HIS A 90 -5.61 5.56 -3.83
C HIS A 90 -6.72 6.11 -4.74
N HIS A 91 -6.75 7.43 -4.96
CA HIS A 91 -7.71 8.05 -5.89
C HIS A 91 -7.49 7.64 -7.34
N ILE A 92 -6.24 7.52 -7.79
CA ILE A 92 -5.91 7.00 -9.13
C ILE A 92 -6.60 5.64 -9.30
N LEU A 93 -6.45 4.70 -8.38
CA LEU A 93 -7.10 3.39 -8.51
C LEU A 93 -8.65 3.50 -8.59
N ASN A 94 -9.25 4.37 -7.78
CA ASN A 94 -10.70 4.56 -7.78
C ASN A 94 -11.22 5.16 -9.11
N GLU A 95 -10.49 6.10 -9.71
CA GLU A 95 -10.83 6.62 -11.05
C GLU A 95 -10.76 5.53 -12.14
N PHE A 96 -9.83 4.59 -12.02
CA PHE A 96 -9.65 3.49 -12.97
C PHE A 96 -10.78 2.48 -12.95
N ARG A 97 -11.53 2.37 -11.84
CA ARG A 97 -12.70 1.48 -11.80
C ARG A 97 -13.76 1.90 -12.82
N ASN A 98 -13.74 3.16 -13.26
CA ASN A 98 -14.78 3.77 -14.09
C ASN A 98 -14.34 4.11 -15.52
N LYS A 99 -13.08 3.83 -15.91
CA LYS A 99 -12.52 4.19 -17.23
C LYS A 99 -11.87 2.97 -17.89
N ASP A 100 -12.35 2.60 -19.08
CA ASP A 100 -11.71 1.58 -19.91
C ASP A 100 -10.48 2.17 -20.64
N ASN A 101 -9.43 1.36 -20.83
CA ASN A 101 -8.20 1.64 -21.61
C ASN A 101 -7.16 2.62 -21.03
N PHE A 102 -7.08 2.80 -19.71
CA PHE A 102 -5.98 3.57 -19.11
C PHE A 102 -4.84 2.64 -18.66
N THR A 103 -3.59 3.02 -18.96
CA THR A 103 -2.37 2.29 -18.55
C THR A 103 -1.67 3.04 -17.41
N ILE A 104 -1.32 2.33 -16.33
CA ILE A 104 -0.54 2.89 -15.22
C ILE A 104 0.94 2.77 -15.56
N LYS A 105 1.66 3.88 -15.46
CA LYS A 105 3.12 3.88 -15.63
C LYS A 105 3.78 3.11 -14.50
N ASP A 106 4.83 2.36 -14.80
CA ASP A 106 5.64 1.66 -13.78
C ASP A 106 6.09 2.59 -12.65
N SER A 107 6.43 3.85 -12.97
CA SER A 107 6.85 4.85 -11.98
C SER A 107 5.80 5.09 -10.89
N VAL A 108 4.51 4.99 -11.20
CA VAL A 108 3.43 5.14 -10.22
C VAL A 108 3.48 4.01 -9.21
N ILE A 109 3.71 2.77 -9.66
CA ILE A 109 3.86 1.61 -8.78
C ILE A 109 5.11 1.77 -7.92
N ASP A 110 6.24 2.16 -8.53
CA ASP A 110 7.52 2.33 -7.83
C ASP A 110 7.44 3.39 -6.73
N GLU A 111 6.83 4.54 -7.02
CA GLU A 111 6.62 5.63 -6.06
C GLU A 111 5.68 5.19 -4.93
N TYR A 112 4.60 4.48 -5.24
CA TYR A 112 3.64 4.04 -4.21
C TYR A 112 4.22 2.92 -3.33
N VAL A 113 5.08 2.05 -3.87
CA VAL A 113 5.83 1.04 -3.10
C VAL A 113 6.75 1.71 -2.08
N ILE A 114 7.39 2.83 -2.42
CA ILE A 114 8.22 3.59 -1.47
C ILE A 114 7.37 4.05 -0.28
N LEU A 115 6.17 4.58 -0.53
CA LEU A 115 5.25 5.02 0.51
C LEU A 115 4.75 3.85 1.37
N ALA A 116 4.43 2.71 0.77
CA ALA A 116 4.05 1.50 1.50
C ALA A 116 5.18 1.01 2.43
N LYS A 117 6.43 1.04 1.97
CA LYS A 117 7.61 0.72 2.79
C LYS A 117 7.82 1.71 3.93
N ILE A 118 7.57 3.00 3.68
CA ILE A 118 7.60 4.04 4.72
C ILE A 118 6.54 3.73 5.79
N LEU A 119 5.31 3.42 5.41
CA LEU A 119 4.27 3.05 6.36
C LEU A 119 4.67 1.83 7.19
N LEU A 120 5.17 0.76 6.57
CA LEU A 120 5.65 -0.42 7.30
C LEU A 120 6.74 -0.07 8.33
N ALA A 121 7.71 0.76 7.94
CA ALA A 121 8.79 1.19 8.83
C ALA A 121 8.31 2.11 9.96
N LYS A 122 7.32 2.97 9.70
CA LYS A 122 6.85 3.98 10.67
C LYS A 122 5.80 3.46 11.64
N LEU A 123 4.97 2.52 11.18
CA LEU A 123 3.85 1.97 11.94
C LEU A 123 4.21 0.67 12.66
N TYR A 124 5.07 -0.15 12.08
CA TYR A 124 5.40 -1.49 12.60
C TYR A 124 6.90 -1.73 12.82
N ASP A 125 7.74 -0.71 12.61
CA ASP A 125 9.21 -0.80 12.62
C ASP A 125 9.78 -1.92 11.72
N TYR A 126 9.02 -2.33 10.70
CA TYR A 126 9.48 -3.31 9.73
C TYR A 126 10.42 -2.64 8.74
N ARG A 127 11.68 -3.07 8.73
CA ARG A 127 12.71 -2.58 7.83
C ARG A 127 13.45 -3.74 7.21
N ALA A 128 13.52 -3.72 5.89
CA ALA A 128 14.35 -4.61 5.11
C ALA A 128 15.27 -3.78 4.22
N SER A 129 16.50 -4.25 4.04
CA SER A 129 17.46 -3.68 3.12
C SER A 129 16.98 -3.79 1.67
N LYS A 130 17.62 -3.03 0.78
CA LYS A 130 17.34 -3.10 -0.66
C LYS A 130 17.49 -4.54 -1.19
N ILE A 131 18.54 -5.23 -0.79
CA ILE A 131 18.85 -6.61 -1.23
C ILE A 131 17.77 -7.58 -0.74
N GLU A 132 17.29 -7.43 0.49
CA GLU A 132 16.21 -8.27 1.02
C GLU A 132 14.90 -8.05 0.26
N TRP A 133 14.54 -6.78 -0.02
CA TRP A 133 13.38 -6.47 -0.86
C TRP A 133 13.49 -7.07 -2.27
N GLU A 134 14.66 -6.95 -2.91
CA GLU A 134 14.90 -7.52 -4.24
C GLU A 134 14.74 -9.04 -4.23
N LYS A 135 15.30 -9.71 -3.21
CA LYS A 135 15.14 -11.15 -3.04
C LYS A 135 13.68 -11.56 -2.85
N MET A 136 12.93 -10.87 -1.99
CA MET A 136 11.51 -11.17 -1.76
C MET A 136 10.66 -10.96 -3.02
N VAL A 137 10.96 -9.93 -3.82
CA VAL A 137 10.30 -9.68 -5.11
C VAL A 137 10.61 -10.79 -6.12
N ASP A 138 11.86 -11.23 -6.20
CA ASP A 138 12.26 -12.32 -7.09
C ASP A 138 11.62 -13.65 -6.68
N ASP A 139 11.51 -13.91 -5.38
CA ASP A 139 10.79 -15.07 -4.86
C ASP A 139 9.30 -14.98 -5.20
N ALA A 140 8.65 -13.82 -5.04
CA ALA A 140 7.25 -13.62 -5.45
C ALA A 140 7.06 -13.87 -6.96
N ARG A 141 7.98 -13.38 -7.82
CA ARG A 141 7.91 -13.56 -9.28
C ARG A 141 7.99 -15.03 -9.71
N ARG A 142 8.70 -15.88 -8.95
CA ARG A 142 8.82 -17.32 -9.24
C ARG A 142 7.55 -18.10 -8.91
N HIS A 143 6.72 -17.58 -8.01
CA HIS A 143 5.52 -18.26 -7.52
C HIS A 143 4.20 -17.65 -8.04
N SER A 144 4.28 -16.55 -8.83
CA SER A 144 3.16 -15.89 -9.52
C SER A 144 2.99 -16.36 -10.95
#